data_AF-A0A3M0XWV7-F1
#
_entry.id   AF-A0A3M0XWV7-F1
#
_cell.length_a   1.000
_cell.length_b   1.000
_cell.length_c   1.000
_cell.angle_alpha   90.00
_cell.angle_beta   90.00
_cell.angle_gamma   90.00
#
_symmetry.space_group_name_H-M   'P 1'
#
loop_
_entity.id
_entity.type
_entity.pdbx_description
1 polymer ?
#
loop_
_entity_poly.entity_id
_entity_poly.type
_entity_poly.pdbx_seq_one_letter_code
_entity_poly.pdbx_strand_id
1 'polypeptide(L)'
;RLAELGVPPNRHWTRSRSLDEIIAAVRAFDARRRELNYAVDGMVVRVDSVALQRALGATSRAPRWAIAYKYPAERKETVLRRVDFQVGKTGRITPRAVMDPVLLAGTVVQHASLFNFGEVRRKDVRIGDTVIVEKAGEIIPYVVEVVKEKRPRGARRIEAPSRCPVCGGPVEVEPPELEAQGEYDSPEETGRRCINPECPAQIREKLIWFAGRGQMDIEGLGEKTIDLIREQSDIPLDRFADIFRLRERRQQLLALERMGQKKVDNLLEAIERAKGRGLARVLAGLGIRHIGAANARLLARRFRDIDELKKASLEEIAAIEGFGPVRARVLHDYLHSDAG
;
A
#
# COMPACT_ATOMS: atom_id res chain seq x y z
N ARG A 1 24.20 -32.19 -2.93
CA ARG A 1 23.73 -32.09 -1.52
C ARG A 1 22.23 -31.88 -1.35
N LEU A 2 21.60 -30.74 -1.66
CA LEU A 2 20.14 -30.59 -1.43
C LEU A 2 19.30 -31.65 -2.19
N ALA A 3 19.64 -31.91 -3.45
CA ALA A 3 19.02 -32.98 -4.23
C ALA A 3 19.22 -34.37 -3.63
N GLU A 4 20.42 -34.66 -3.09
CA GLU A 4 20.73 -35.93 -2.41
C GLU A 4 19.91 -36.09 -1.11
N LEU A 5 19.48 -34.98 -0.51
CA LEU A 5 18.61 -34.96 0.68
C LEU A 5 17.11 -35.02 0.32
N GLY A 6 16.76 -35.24 -0.95
CA GLY A 6 15.36 -35.31 -1.41
C GLY A 6 14.67 -33.95 -1.58
N VAL A 7 15.38 -32.83 -1.42
CA VAL A 7 14.83 -31.50 -1.68
C VAL A 7 14.96 -31.18 -3.17
N PRO A 8 13.86 -30.91 -3.90
CA PRO A 8 13.92 -30.65 -5.33
C PRO A 8 14.61 -29.31 -5.61
N PRO A 9 15.82 -29.28 -6.20
CA PRO A 9 16.46 -28.02 -6.53
C PRO A 9 15.88 -27.43 -7.82
N ASN A 10 15.97 -26.11 -7.96
CA ASN A 10 15.82 -25.49 -9.28
C ASN A 10 16.93 -26.06 -10.20
N ARG A 11 16.56 -26.56 -11.38
CA ARG A 11 17.47 -27.14 -12.37
C ARG A 11 18.00 -26.12 -13.37
N HIS A 12 17.49 -24.90 -13.33
CA HIS A 12 17.85 -23.82 -14.25
C HIS A 12 18.88 -22.88 -13.59
N TRP A 13 20.12 -23.36 -13.48
CA TRP A 13 21.25 -22.53 -13.04
C TRP A 13 22.49 -22.85 -13.87
N THR A 14 23.38 -21.86 -13.95
CA THR A 14 24.69 -21.98 -14.62
C THR A 14 25.76 -21.40 -13.70
N ARG A 15 26.96 -21.98 -13.71
CA ARG A 15 28.15 -21.36 -13.12
C ARG A 15 28.81 -20.48 -14.18
N SER A 16 29.16 -19.27 -13.80
CA SER A 16 29.84 -18.30 -14.65
C SER A 16 31.12 -17.84 -13.96
N ARG A 17 32.20 -17.70 -14.74
CA ARG A 17 33.54 -17.28 -14.27
C ARG A 17 33.86 -15.83 -14.58
N SER A 18 33.04 -15.16 -15.39
CA SER A 18 33.19 -13.76 -15.77
C SER A 18 31.84 -13.03 -15.80
N LEU A 19 31.88 -11.70 -15.83
CA LEU A 19 30.68 -10.89 -15.98
C LEU A 19 29.97 -11.14 -17.32
N ASP A 20 30.74 -11.33 -18.40
CA ASP A 20 30.19 -11.61 -19.73
C ASP A 20 29.43 -12.94 -19.76
N GLU A 21 29.97 -13.97 -19.10
CA GLU A 21 29.28 -15.26 -18.96
C GLU A 21 27.98 -15.13 -18.14
N ILE A 22 27.97 -14.28 -17.11
CA ILE A 22 26.75 -13.99 -16.34
C ILE A 22 25.70 -13.35 -17.24
N ILE A 23 26.07 -12.29 -17.97
CA ILE A 23 25.15 -11.57 -18.87
C ILE A 23 24.63 -12.48 -19.97
N ALA A 24 25.49 -13.32 -20.55
CA ALA A 24 25.09 -14.30 -21.57
C ALA A 24 24.09 -15.33 -21.00
N ALA A 25 24.33 -15.86 -19.80
CA ALA A 25 23.42 -16.79 -19.14
C ALA A 25 22.05 -16.14 -18.86
N VAL A 26 22.05 -14.89 -18.39
CA VAL A 26 20.81 -14.11 -18.16
C VAL A 26 20.02 -13.93 -19.45
N ARG A 27 20.66 -13.55 -20.55
CA ARG A 27 20.00 -13.37 -21.86
C ARG A 27 19.46 -14.70 -22.40
N ALA A 28 20.24 -15.77 -22.30
CA ALA A 28 19.82 -17.10 -22.76
C ALA A 28 18.60 -17.62 -21.97
N PHE A 29 18.52 -17.30 -20.69
CA PHE A 29 17.39 -17.70 -19.86
C PHE A 29 16.12 -16.88 -20.10
N ASP A 30 16.22 -15.61 -20.53
CA ASP A 30 15.04 -14.77 -20.84
C ASP A 30 14.16 -15.38 -21.94
N ALA A 31 14.78 -15.98 -22.96
CA ALA A 31 14.04 -16.67 -24.02
C ALA A 31 13.31 -17.90 -23.48
N ARG A 32 14.01 -18.71 -22.67
CA ARG A 32 13.52 -20.00 -22.15
C ARG A 32 12.48 -19.85 -21.04
N ARG A 33 12.48 -18.75 -20.28
CA ARG A 33 11.58 -18.60 -19.13
C ARG A 33 10.10 -18.61 -19.54
N ARG A 34 9.78 -18.27 -20.80
CA ARG A 34 8.41 -18.29 -21.33
C ARG A 34 7.86 -19.69 -21.56
N GLU A 35 8.73 -20.70 -21.61
CA GLU A 35 8.36 -22.11 -21.77
C GLU A 35 8.10 -22.80 -20.41
N LEU A 36 8.39 -22.12 -19.30
CA LEU A 36 8.24 -22.68 -17.97
C LEU A 36 6.76 -22.64 -17.56
N ASN A 37 6.33 -23.67 -16.84
CA ASN A 37 4.98 -23.76 -16.26
C ASN A 37 4.80 -22.85 -15.02
N TYR A 38 5.69 -21.88 -14.83
CA TYR A 38 5.69 -20.94 -13.71
C TYR A 38 6.34 -19.62 -14.14
N ALA A 39 5.90 -18.53 -13.52
CA ALA A 39 6.43 -17.19 -13.78
C ALA A 39 7.84 -17.01 -13.20
N VAL A 40 8.67 -16.26 -13.91
CA VAL A 40 10.01 -15.89 -13.47
C VAL A 40 10.29 -14.42 -13.84
N ASP A 41 10.57 -13.61 -12.82
CA ASP A 41 10.78 -12.16 -12.94
C ASP A 41 12.25 -11.78 -13.17
N GLY A 42 13.17 -12.74 -13.12
CA GLY A 42 14.60 -12.49 -13.26
C GLY A 42 15.48 -13.70 -12.94
N MET A 43 16.78 -13.45 -12.86
CA MET A 43 17.77 -14.41 -12.34
C MET A 43 18.48 -13.83 -11.12
N VAL A 44 18.85 -14.71 -10.18
CA VAL A 44 19.71 -14.31 -9.05
C VAL A 44 21.16 -14.59 -9.40
N VAL A 45 21.97 -13.53 -9.42
CA VAL A 45 23.42 -13.63 -9.53
C VAL A 45 24.00 -13.67 -8.12
N ARG A 46 24.80 -14.69 -7.80
CA ARG A 46 25.39 -14.86 -6.47
C ARG A 46 26.86 -15.29 -6.55
N VAL A 47 27.66 -14.84 -5.59
CA VAL A 47 29.03 -15.34 -5.39
C VAL A 47 28.97 -16.80 -4.96
N ASP A 48 29.65 -17.72 -5.66
CA ASP A 48 29.56 -19.16 -5.38
C ASP A 48 30.31 -19.57 -4.09
N SER A 49 31.41 -18.89 -3.75
CA SER A 49 32.21 -19.17 -2.56
C SER A 49 31.49 -18.76 -1.27
N VAL A 50 31.18 -19.75 -0.42
CA VAL A 50 30.56 -19.55 0.90
C VAL A 50 31.45 -18.71 1.83
N ALA A 51 32.78 -18.85 1.74
CA ALA A 51 33.70 -18.05 2.53
C ALA A 51 33.59 -16.55 2.20
N LEU A 52 33.51 -16.22 0.90
CA LEU A 52 33.32 -14.83 0.44
C LEU A 52 31.94 -14.29 0.82
N GLN A 53 30.89 -15.11 0.76
CA GLN A 53 29.55 -14.69 1.21
C GLN A 53 29.56 -14.27 2.70
N ARG A 54 30.25 -15.02 3.56
CA ARG A 54 30.39 -14.67 4.99
C ARG A 54 31.16 -13.38 5.20
N ALA A 55 32.25 -13.18 4.47
CA ALA A 55 33.06 -11.96 4.55
C ALA A 55 32.30 -10.71 4.06
N LEU A 56 31.50 -10.85 2.99
CA LEU A 56 30.70 -9.75 2.44
C LEU A 56 29.50 -9.37 3.31
N GLY A 57 28.91 -10.33 4.04
CA GLY A 57 27.81 -10.07 4.97
C GLY A 57 26.54 -9.53 4.29
N ALA A 58 25.77 -8.72 5.03
CA ALA A 58 24.49 -8.18 4.61
C ALA A 58 24.29 -6.73 5.07
N THR A 59 23.31 -6.06 4.47
CA THR A 59 22.74 -4.79 4.96
C THR A 59 21.50 -5.10 5.81
N SER A 60 20.82 -4.06 6.32
CA SER A 60 19.55 -4.22 7.04
C SER A 60 18.41 -4.82 6.19
N ARG A 61 18.58 -4.89 4.87
CA ARG A 61 17.52 -5.33 3.94
C ARG A 61 17.93 -6.47 2.99
N ALA A 62 19.22 -6.62 2.65
CA ALA A 62 19.66 -7.57 1.62
C ALA A 62 21.13 -8.03 1.81
N PRO A 63 21.48 -9.26 1.36
CA PRO A 63 22.87 -9.72 1.32
C PRO A 63 23.72 -8.90 0.34
N ARG A 64 25.02 -8.75 0.61
CA ARG A 64 25.94 -8.02 -0.30
C ARG A 64 26.50 -8.87 -1.43
N TRP A 65 26.36 -10.19 -1.33
CA TRP A 65 26.97 -11.18 -2.23
C TRP A 65 26.01 -11.74 -3.28
N ALA A 66 24.77 -11.22 -3.33
CA ALA A 66 23.77 -11.61 -4.31
C ALA A 66 22.95 -10.42 -4.79
N ILE A 67 22.53 -10.46 -6.05
CA ILE A 67 21.66 -9.46 -6.66
C ILE A 67 20.61 -10.16 -7.55
N ALA A 68 19.39 -9.64 -7.53
CA ALA A 68 18.34 -10.07 -8.46
C ALA A 68 18.45 -9.24 -9.75
N TYR A 69 18.83 -9.89 -10.85
CA TYR A 69 18.79 -9.32 -12.19
C TYR A 69 17.39 -9.51 -12.76
N LYS A 70 16.57 -8.46 -12.71
CA LYS A 70 15.18 -8.51 -13.20
C LYS A 70 15.11 -8.31 -14.70
N TYR A 71 14.27 -9.08 -15.37
CA TYR A 71 13.97 -8.84 -16.78
C TYR A 71 13.11 -7.59 -16.94
N PRO A 72 13.14 -6.93 -18.12
CA PRO A 72 12.18 -5.89 -18.42
C PRO A 72 10.77 -6.43 -18.18
N ALA A 73 10.01 -5.71 -17.37
CA ALA A 73 8.66 -6.12 -17.06
C ALA A 73 7.81 -6.10 -18.33
N GLU A 74 6.87 -7.04 -18.42
CA GLU A 74 5.95 -7.10 -19.54
C GLU A 74 5.17 -5.79 -19.62
N ARG A 75 5.11 -5.21 -20.82
CA ARG A 75 4.33 -4.00 -21.12
C ARG A 75 3.23 -4.35 -22.11
N LYS A 76 2.04 -3.82 -21.88
CA LYS A 76 0.90 -3.97 -22.80
C LYS A 76 0.20 -2.65 -23.02
N GLU A 77 -0.28 -2.47 -24.25
CA GLU A 77 -1.17 -1.37 -24.58
C GLU A 77 -2.63 -1.72 -24.22
N THR A 78 -3.37 -0.75 -23.70
CA THR A 78 -4.82 -0.85 -23.48
C THR A 78 -5.45 0.55 -23.56
N VAL A 79 -6.76 0.64 -23.72
CA VAL A 79 -7.48 1.92 -23.80
C VAL A 79 -7.93 2.37 -22.41
N LEU A 80 -7.59 3.60 -22.03
CA LEU A 80 -8.07 4.24 -20.81
C LEU A 80 -9.52 4.69 -20.97
N ARG A 81 -10.45 4.06 -20.25
CA ARG A 81 -11.90 4.32 -20.35
C ARG A 81 -12.38 5.43 -19.43
N ARG A 82 -11.89 5.45 -18.19
CA ARG A 82 -12.18 6.51 -17.21
C ARG A 82 -11.10 6.53 -16.12
N VAL A 83 -11.18 7.53 -15.26
CA VAL A 83 -10.34 7.62 -14.06
C VAL A 83 -11.24 7.73 -12.85
N ASP A 84 -11.09 6.79 -11.92
CA ASP A 84 -11.76 6.82 -10.63
C ASP A 84 -10.85 7.53 -9.62
N PHE A 85 -11.41 8.35 -8.71
CA PHE A 85 -10.64 9.07 -7.70
C PHE A 85 -10.81 8.42 -6.34
N GLN A 86 -9.75 7.81 -5.83
CA GLN A 86 -9.77 7.10 -4.56
C GLN A 86 -9.29 8.00 -3.42
N VAL A 87 -10.08 8.12 -2.36
CA VAL A 87 -9.70 8.86 -1.15
C VAL A 87 -9.18 7.86 -0.11
N GLY A 88 -7.89 7.92 0.21
CA GLY A 88 -7.26 7.04 1.18
C GLY A 88 -7.49 7.45 2.64
N LYS A 89 -7.02 6.62 3.60
CA LYS A 89 -7.16 6.85 5.06
C LYS A 89 -6.68 8.20 5.58
N THR A 90 -5.66 8.79 4.96
CA THR A 90 -5.11 10.09 5.33
C THR A 90 -5.76 11.24 4.54
N GLY A 91 -6.75 10.94 3.70
CA GLY A 91 -7.39 11.89 2.80
C GLY A 91 -6.74 12.00 1.42
N ARG A 92 -5.59 11.35 1.18
CA ARG A 92 -4.88 11.42 -0.12
C ARG A 92 -5.81 10.96 -1.24
N ILE A 93 -6.00 11.80 -2.25
CA ILE A 93 -6.83 11.57 -3.42
C ILE A 93 -5.93 11.07 -4.54
N THR A 94 -6.11 9.80 -4.92
CA THR A 94 -5.26 9.12 -5.91
C THR A 94 -6.07 8.83 -7.17
N PRO A 95 -5.61 9.24 -8.36
CA PRO A 95 -6.23 8.86 -9.62
C PRO A 95 -5.92 7.39 -9.94
N ARG A 96 -6.96 6.63 -10.28
CA ARG A 96 -6.87 5.22 -10.67
C ARG A 96 -7.44 5.05 -12.07
N ALA A 97 -6.62 4.54 -12.98
CA ALA A 97 -7.06 4.21 -14.34
C ALA A 97 -8.05 3.04 -14.32
N VAL A 98 -9.10 3.16 -15.11
CA VAL A 98 -9.99 2.05 -15.49
C VAL A 98 -9.89 1.88 -16.99
N MET A 99 -9.48 0.70 -17.43
CA MET A 99 -9.03 0.43 -18.78
C MET A 99 -9.74 -0.79 -19.35
N ASP A 100 -9.59 -1.01 -20.66
CA ASP A 100 -9.98 -2.29 -21.25
C ASP A 100 -9.18 -3.45 -20.62
N PRO A 101 -9.80 -4.63 -20.44
CA PRO A 101 -9.11 -5.80 -19.92
C PRO A 101 -7.92 -6.17 -20.79
N VAL A 102 -6.75 -6.32 -20.17
CA VAL A 102 -5.52 -6.73 -20.85
C VAL A 102 -4.80 -7.82 -20.07
N LEU A 103 -4.35 -8.87 -20.76
CA LEU A 103 -3.54 -9.93 -20.14
C LEU A 103 -2.12 -9.43 -19.92
N LEU A 104 -1.71 -9.32 -18.65
CA LEU A 104 -0.41 -8.76 -18.24
C LEU A 104 0.19 -9.61 -17.11
N ALA A 105 1.35 -10.22 -17.37
CA ALA A 105 2.03 -11.15 -16.46
C ALA A 105 1.07 -12.23 -15.92
N GLY A 106 0.37 -12.92 -16.83
CA GLY A 106 -0.49 -14.06 -16.51
C GLY A 106 -1.85 -13.74 -15.87
N THR A 107 -2.18 -12.47 -15.62
CA THR A 107 -3.50 -12.07 -15.08
C THR A 107 -4.16 -10.99 -15.93
N VAL A 108 -5.48 -10.97 -15.96
CA VAL A 108 -6.25 -9.89 -16.59
C VAL A 108 -6.22 -8.65 -15.70
N VAL A 109 -5.75 -7.53 -16.24
CA VAL A 109 -5.66 -6.22 -15.58
C VAL A 109 -6.66 -5.27 -16.23
N GLN A 110 -7.50 -4.62 -15.41
CA GLN A 110 -8.44 -3.57 -15.84
C GLN A 110 -8.20 -2.24 -15.11
N HIS A 111 -7.31 -2.25 -14.11
CA HIS A 111 -7.04 -1.12 -13.27
C HIS A 111 -5.55 -0.90 -13.12
N ALA A 112 -5.11 0.35 -13.11
CA ALA A 112 -3.72 0.71 -12.90
C ALA A 112 -3.61 2.00 -12.09
N SER A 113 -2.52 2.14 -11.34
CA SER A 113 -2.17 3.39 -10.67
C SER A 113 -1.77 4.45 -11.69
N LEU A 114 -2.26 5.68 -11.50
CA LEU A 114 -1.72 6.89 -12.14
C LEU A 114 -0.84 7.70 -11.18
N PHE A 115 -0.53 7.15 -10.00
CA PHE A 115 0.26 7.73 -8.90
C PHE A 115 -0.31 8.99 -8.27
N ASN A 116 -0.30 10.10 -8.99
CA ASN A 116 -0.78 11.40 -8.55
C ASN A 116 -1.20 12.24 -9.77
N PHE A 117 -1.90 13.33 -9.52
CA PHE A 117 -2.39 14.20 -10.59
C PHE A 117 -1.25 15.00 -11.28
N GLY A 118 -0.12 15.19 -10.60
CA GLY A 118 1.11 15.71 -11.19
C GLY A 118 1.67 14.81 -12.30
N GLU A 119 1.74 13.50 -12.07
CA GLU A 119 2.15 12.48 -13.05
C GLU A 119 1.18 12.41 -14.23
N VAL A 120 -0.12 12.51 -13.95
CA VAL A 120 -1.15 12.57 -14.99
C VAL A 120 -0.91 13.74 -15.94
N ARG A 121 -0.57 14.93 -15.41
CA ARG A 121 -0.25 16.11 -16.24
C ARG A 121 1.10 15.97 -16.94
N ARG A 122 2.14 15.52 -16.23
CA ARG A 122 3.49 15.32 -16.79
C ARG A 122 3.48 14.38 -17.99
N LYS A 123 2.69 13.30 -17.92
CA LYS A 123 2.53 12.33 -19.01
C LYS A 123 1.47 12.74 -20.04
N ASP A 124 0.75 13.85 -19.83
CA ASP A 124 -0.42 14.30 -20.60
C ASP A 124 -1.44 13.17 -20.83
N VAL A 125 -1.79 12.45 -19.76
CA VAL A 125 -2.76 11.34 -19.85
C VAL A 125 -4.17 11.89 -20.04
N ARG A 126 -4.92 11.31 -20.97
CA ARG A 126 -6.29 11.70 -21.29
C ARG A 126 -7.21 10.49 -21.33
N ILE A 127 -8.46 10.68 -20.92
CA ILE A 127 -9.50 9.67 -21.06
C ILE A 127 -9.71 9.40 -22.55
N GLY A 128 -9.64 8.13 -22.95
CA GLY A 128 -9.67 7.67 -24.34
C GLY A 128 -8.29 7.35 -24.92
N ASP A 129 -7.20 7.71 -24.25
CA ASP A 129 -5.85 7.39 -24.72
C ASP A 129 -5.59 5.87 -24.75
N THR A 130 -4.75 5.46 -25.70
CA THR A 130 -4.04 4.18 -25.61
C THR A 130 -2.85 4.37 -24.67
N VAL A 131 -2.80 3.59 -23.59
CA VAL A 131 -1.78 3.67 -22.54
C VAL A 131 -0.97 2.39 -22.46
N ILE A 132 0.31 2.52 -22.12
CA ILE A 132 1.19 1.38 -21.83
C ILE A 132 1.13 1.10 -20.33
N VAL A 133 0.84 -0.14 -19.98
CA VAL A 133 0.69 -0.62 -18.59
C VAL A 133 1.74 -1.67 -18.29
N GLU A 134 2.29 -1.60 -17.09
CA GLU A 134 3.30 -2.52 -16.56
C GLU A 134 2.94 -2.86 -15.10
N LYS A 135 3.48 -3.95 -14.55
CA LYS A 135 3.35 -4.29 -13.12
C LYS A 135 4.66 -4.12 -12.37
N ALA A 136 4.66 -3.31 -11.32
CA ALA A 136 5.76 -3.23 -10.38
C ALA A 136 5.87 -4.57 -9.62
N GLY A 137 7.02 -5.22 -9.75
CA GLY A 137 7.29 -6.52 -9.14
C GLY A 137 6.28 -7.60 -9.53
N GLU A 138 5.72 -7.55 -10.73
CA GLU A 138 4.68 -8.47 -11.26
C GLU A 138 3.33 -8.45 -10.51
N ILE A 139 3.14 -7.53 -9.56
CA ILE A 139 1.93 -7.45 -8.73
C ILE A 139 1.11 -6.18 -8.99
N ILE A 140 1.72 -4.99 -8.90
CA ILE A 140 0.96 -3.73 -8.86
C ILE A 140 0.97 -3.04 -10.23
N PRO A 141 -0.15 -3.02 -10.98
CA PRO A 141 -0.22 -2.37 -12.28
C PRO A 141 -0.18 -0.85 -12.19
N TYR A 142 0.56 -0.21 -13.09
CA TYR A 142 0.65 1.24 -13.23
C TYR A 142 0.79 1.66 -14.71
N VAL A 143 0.35 2.87 -15.02
CA VAL A 143 0.51 3.43 -16.37
C VAL A 143 1.92 4.00 -16.52
N VAL A 144 2.66 3.45 -17.48
CA VAL A 144 4.02 3.88 -17.81
C VAL A 144 3.97 5.18 -18.62
N GLU A 145 3.27 5.16 -19.75
CA GLU A 145 3.20 6.27 -20.71
C GLU A 145 1.95 6.18 -21.61
N VAL A 146 1.74 7.23 -22.40
CA VAL A 146 0.68 7.32 -23.41
C VAL A 146 1.27 7.08 -24.80
N VAL A 147 0.61 6.26 -25.60
CA VAL A 147 0.93 6.09 -27.03
C VAL A 147 0.31 7.25 -27.82
N LYS A 148 1.03 8.37 -27.91
CA LYS A 148 0.51 9.65 -28.44
C LYS A 148 0.05 9.54 -29.89
N GLU A 149 0.68 8.68 -30.67
CA GLU A 149 0.38 8.41 -32.08
C GLU A 149 -1.01 7.80 -32.27
N LYS A 150 -1.53 7.11 -31.23
CA LYS A 150 -2.86 6.48 -31.23
C LYS A 150 -3.92 7.32 -30.53
N ARG A 151 -3.63 8.58 -30.20
CA ARG A 151 -4.58 9.45 -29.48
C ARG A 151 -5.81 9.76 -30.34
N PRO A 152 -7.03 9.41 -29.89
CA PRO A 152 -8.23 9.78 -30.61
C PRO A 152 -8.49 11.29 -30.50
N ARG A 153 -9.14 11.88 -31.51
CA ARG A 153 -9.51 13.31 -31.50
C ARG A 153 -10.40 13.71 -30.33
N GLY A 154 -11.20 12.78 -29.80
CA GLY A 154 -12.10 13.00 -28.65
C GLY A 154 -11.47 12.77 -27.27
N ALA A 155 -10.14 12.63 -27.16
CA ALA A 155 -9.49 12.37 -25.87
C ALA A 155 -9.67 13.55 -24.90
N ARG A 156 -10.18 13.29 -23.69
CA ARG A 156 -10.52 14.32 -22.70
C ARG A 156 -9.45 14.43 -21.62
N ARG A 157 -9.05 15.66 -21.28
CA ARG A 157 -8.12 15.90 -20.17
C ARG A 157 -8.70 15.40 -18.85
N ILE A 158 -7.84 14.88 -17.99
CA ILE A 158 -8.19 14.48 -16.63
C ILE A 158 -8.01 15.70 -15.74
N GLU A 159 -9.11 16.20 -15.18
CA GLU A 159 -9.07 17.32 -14.26
C GLU A 159 -8.91 16.83 -12.82
N ALA A 160 -7.96 17.42 -12.10
CA ALA A 160 -7.77 17.12 -10.70
C ALA A 160 -8.90 17.76 -9.88
N PRO A 161 -9.53 17.02 -8.95
CA PRO A 161 -10.68 17.51 -8.22
C PRO A 161 -10.30 18.69 -7.32
N SER A 162 -11.12 19.76 -7.35
CA SER A 162 -11.02 20.92 -6.45
C SER A 162 -11.76 20.71 -5.12
N ARG A 163 -12.63 19.69 -5.06
CA ARG A 163 -13.36 19.26 -3.87
C ARG A 163 -13.27 17.75 -3.74
N CYS A 164 -13.37 17.23 -2.52
CA CYS A 164 -13.32 15.79 -2.27
C CYS A 164 -14.43 15.08 -3.08
N PRO A 165 -14.11 14.08 -3.92
CA PRO A 165 -15.09 13.40 -4.76
C PRO A 165 -16.11 12.56 -3.98
N VAL A 166 -15.87 12.35 -2.68
CA VAL A 166 -16.75 11.58 -1.81
C VAL A 166 -17.57 12.48 -0.89
N CYS A 167 -16.95 13.45 -0.21
CA CYS A 167 -17.63 14.26 0.81
C CYS A 167 -17.87 15.72 0.42
N GLY A 168 -17.44 16.16 -0.77
CA GLY A 168 -17.55 17.56 -1.23
C GLY A 168 -16.70 18.59 -0.45
N GLY A 169 -15.96 18.12 0.56
CA GLY A 169 -15.14 18.94 1.46
C GLY A 169 -13.88 19.53 0.80
N PRO A 170 -13.18 20.42 1.52
CA PRO A 170 -11.98 21.09 1.02
C PRO A 170 -10.86 20.11 0.68
N VAL A 171 -10.13 20.43 -0.38
CA VAL A 171 -8.95 19.69 -0.84
C VAL A 171 -7.72 20.58 -0.76
N GLU A 172 -6.73 20.11 -0.02
CA GLU A 172 -5.40 20.71 0.01
C GLU A 172 -4.54 20.10 -1.10
N VAL A 173 -3.79 20.94 -1.81
CA VAL A 173 -2.78 20.51 -2.79
C VAL A 173 -1.45 20.47 -2.05
N GLU A 174 -0.81 19.30 -2.01
CA GLU A 174 0.50 19.16 -1.39
C GLU A 174 1.56 19.71 -2.35
N PRO A 175 2.28 20.78 -1.96
CA PRO A 175 3.28 21.38 -2.81
C PRO A 175 4.51 20.46 -2.94
N PRO A 176 5.34 20.66 -3.98
CA PRO A 176 6.45 19.76 -4.31
C PRO A 176 7.49 19.61 -3.19
N GLU A 177 7.64 20.61 -2.31
CA GLU A 177 8.75 20.68 -1.37
C GLU A 177 8.58 19.82 -0.09
N LEU A 178 7.38 19.28 0.19
CA LEU A 178 7.09 18.59 1.47
C LEU A 178 7.31 17.07 1.47
N GLU A 179 7.33 16.42 0.30
CA GLU A 179 7.47 14.96 0.16
C GLU A 179 8.28 14.55 -1.09
N ALA A 180 9.27 15.34 -1.53
CA ALA A 180 10.17 14.94 -2.62
C ALA A 180 11.03 13.73 -2.19
N GLN A 181 10.56 12.52 -2.45
CA GLN A 181 11.24 11.26 -2.12
C GLN A 181 11.21 10.22 -3.25
N GLY A 182 10.87 10.60 -4.49
CA GLY A 182 10.86 9.64 -5.60
C GLY A 182 11.00 10.22 -7.01
N GLU A 183 11.11 9.31 -7.98
CA GLU A 183 11.24 9.58 -9.43
C GLU A 183 9.94 10.12 -10.08
N TYR A 184 8.84 10.24 -9.33
CA TYR A 184 7.47 10.47 -9.84
C TYR A 184 6.81 11.74 -9.29
N ASP A 185 7.62 12.71 -8.84
CA ASP A 185 7.14 13.96 -8.27
C ASP A 185 7.18 15.07 -9.35
N SER A 186 6.01 15.64 -9.65
CA SER A 186 5.87 16.77 -10.58
C SER A 186 6.19 18.08 -9.85
N PRO A 187 6.81 19.08 -10.52
CA PRO A 187 7.00 20.42 -9.95
C PRO A 187 5.71 21.19 -9.68
N GLU A 188 4.54 20.66 -10.07
CA GLU A 188 3.24 21.31 -9.87
C GLU A 188 2.49 20.81 -8.62
N GLU A 189 2.53 19.51 -8.32
CA GLU A 189 1.97 18.91 -7.11
C GLU A 189 2.48 17.48 -6.90
N THR A 190 2.67 17.09 -5.64
CA THR A 190 3.04 15.71 -5.22
C THR A 190 1.84 14.90 -4.73
N GLY A 191 0.75 15.60 -4.39
CA GLY A 191 -0.45 15.01 -3.85
C GLY A 191 -1.62 15.98 -3.77
N ARG A 192 -2.82 15.42 -3.60
CA ARG A 192 -4.02 16.15 -3.18
C ARG A 192 -4.67 15.42 -2.04
N ARG A 193 -5.27 16.15 -1.11
CA ARG A 193 -5.78 15.58 0.13
C ARG A 193 -7.11 16.20 0.53
N CYS A 194 -8.10 15.36 0.80
CA CYS A 194 -9.28 15.78 1.54
C CYS A 194 -8.88 16.06 3.00
N ILE A 195 -9.11 17.27 3.48
CA ILE A 195 -8.79 17.66 4.87
C ILE A 195 -9.98 17.54 5.82
N ASN A 196 -11.15 17.10 5.32
CA ASN A 196 -12.32 16.85 6.18
C ASN A 196 -12.08 15.59 7.03
N PRO A 197 -11.94 15.70 8.38
CA PRO A 197 -11.70 14.55 9.25
C PRO A 197 -12.89 13.57 9.27
N GLU A 198 -14.11 14.06 9.00
CA GLU A 198 -15.35 13.29 8.98
C GLU A 198 -15.67 12.70 7.59
N CYS A 199 -14.73 12.78 6.64
CA CYS A 199 -14.94 12.23 5.31
C CYS A 199 -15.25 10.71 5.40
N PRO A 200 -16.40 10.23 4.90
CA PRO A 200 -16.81 8.83 5.05
C PRO A 200 -15.84 7.84 4.39
N ALA A 201 -15.17 8.25 3.29
CA ALA A 201 -14.11 7.44 2.68
C ALA A 201 -12.85 7.37 3.55
N GLN A 202 -12.46 8.47 4.20
CA GLN A 202 -11.32 8.42 5.13
C GLN A 202 -11.63 7.52 6.31
N ILE A 203 -12.82 7.66 6.90
CA ILE A 203 -13.32 6.81 7.98
C ILE A 203 -13.29 5.34 7.57
N ARG A 204 -13.82 5.00 6.39
CA ARG A 204 -13.81 3.63 5.85
C ARG A 204 -12.40 3.05 5.84
N GLU A 205 -11.48 3.77 5.21
CA GLU A 205 -10.09 3.35 5.07
C GLU A 205 -9.35 3.28 6.42
N LYS A 206 -9.67 4.18 7.35
CA LYS A 206 -9.15 4.16 8.72
C LYS A 206 -9.62 2.92 9.46
N LEU A 207 -10.91 2.55 9.37
CA LEU A 207 -11.44 1.34 10.01
C LEU A 207 -10.79 0.07 9.44
N ILE A 208 -10.64 -0.01 8.12
CA ILE A 208 -9.95 -1.13 7.45
C ILE A 208 -8.51 -1.24 7.95
N TRP A 209 -7.81 -0.11 8.01
CA TRP A 209 -6.43 -0.05 8.51
C TRP A 209 -6.35 -0.46 9.99
N PHE A 210 -7.23 0.06 10.84
CA PHE A 210 -7.27 -0.22 12.27
C PHE A 210 -7.46 -1.71 12.56
N ALA A 211 -8.31 -2.39 11.80
CA ALA A 211 -8.56 -3.82 11.90
C ALA A 211 -7.39 -4.70 11.40
N GLY A 212 -6.44 -4.13 10.67
CA GLY A 212 -5.35 -4.86 10.02
C GLY A 212 -4.45 -5.66 10.97
N ARG A 213 -3.80 -6.71 10.44
CA ARG A 213 -2.89 -7.62 11.19
C ARG A 213 -1.71 -6.88 11.86
N GLY A 214 -1.25 -5.79 11.26
CA GLY A 214 -0.18 -4.95 11.81
C GLY A 214 -0.64 -4.01 12.93
N GLN A 215 -1.96 -3.89 13.10
CA GLN A 215 -2.65 -2.96 14.00
C GLN A 215 -3.40 -3.79 15.05
N MET A 216 -4.72 -3.71 15.12
CA MET A 216 -5.51 -4.41 16.14
C MET A 216 -5.77 -5.88 15.84
N ASP A 217 -5.46 -6.33 14.62
CA ASP A 217 -5.54 -7.74 14.22
C ASP A 217 -6.92 -8.34 14.51
N ILE A 218 -7.94 -7.70 13.93
CA ILE A 218 -9.35 -8.06 14.06
C ILE A 218 -9.74 -8.92 12.85
N GLU A 219 -9.52 -10.23 12.98
CA GLU A 219 -9.91 -11.19 11.96
C GLU A 219 -11.41 -11.12 11.68
N GLY A 220 -11.77 -11.16 10.39
CA GLY A 220 -13.16 -11.07 9.94
C GLY A 220 -13.64 -9.63 9.68
N LEU A 221 -12.97 -8.60 10.17
CA LEU A 221 -13.31 -7.19 9.94
C LEU A 221 -12.47 -6.55 8.82
N GLY A 222 -12.46 -7.19 7.64
CA GLY A 222 -11.81 -6.66 6.45
C GLY A 222 -12.70 -5.71 5.65
N GLU A 223 -12.15 -5.17 4.55
CA GLU A 223 -12.83 -4.27 3.60
C GLU A 223 -14.27 -4.70 3.30
N LYS A 224 -14.47 -5.92 2.80
CA LYS A 224 -15.80 -6.43 2.44
C LYS A 224 -16.78 -6.50 3.61
N THR A 225 -16.31 -6.75 4.83
CA THR A 225 -17.18 -6.81 6.01
C THR A 225 -17.55 -5.41 6.47
N ILE A 226 -16.59 -4.47 6.45
CA ILE A 226 -16.85 -3.06 6.77
C ILE A 226 -17.84 -2.47 5.77
N ASP A 227 -17.63 -2.70 4.47
CA ASP A 227 -18.55 -2.24 3.42
C ASP A 227 -19.94 -2.81 3.63
N LEU A 228 -20.04 -4.14 3.82
CA LEU A 228 -21.31 -4.81 4.05
C LEU A 228 -22.07 -4.21 5.24
N ILE A 229 -21.41 -4.00 6.38
CA ILE A 229 -22.05 -3.41 7.56
C ILE A 229 -22.54 -1.99 7.26
N ARG A 230 -21.69 -1.17 6.62
CA ARG A 230 -22.02 0.23 6.31
C ARG A 230 -23.11 0.39 5.24
N GLU A 231 -23.21 -0.55 4.31
CA GLU A 231 -24.17 -0.50 3.19
C GLU A 231 -25.52 -1.13 3.53
N GLN A 232 -25.54 -2.18 4.37
CA GLN A 232 -26.74 -2.98 4.61
C GLN A 232 -27.30 -2.85 6.03
N SER A 233 -26.73 -1.99 6.89
CA SER A 233 -27.28 -1.74 8.23
C SER A 233 -27.17 -0.27 8.65
N ASP A 234 -27.89 0.05 9.72
CA ASP A 234 -27.83 1.33 10.45
C ASP A 234 -26.76 1.33 11.56
N ILE A 235 -25.91 0.30 11.61
CA ILE A 235 -24.85 0.21 12.60
C ILE A 235 -23.88 1.38 12.35
N PRO A 236 -23.69 2.29 13.33
CA PRO A 236 -22.72 3.37 13.17
C PRO A 236 -21.33 2.75 13.12
N LEU A 237 -20.62 2.98 12.03
CA LEU A 237 -19.20 2.61 11.85
C LEU A 237 -18.48 3.86 11.36
N ASP A 238 -18.49 4.88 12.21
CA ASP A 238 -17.96 6.21 11.89
C ASP A 238 -16.69 6.55 12.68
N ARG A 239 -16.41 5.78 13.75
CA ARG A 239 -15.22 5.91 14.60
C ARG A 239 -14.72 4.53 15.06
N PHE A 240 -13.46 4.47 15.46
CA PHE A 240 -12.83 3.23 15.93
C PHE A 240 -13.58 2.59 17.10
N ALA A 241 -14.13 3.40 18.01
CA ALA A 241 -14.89 2.93 19.16
C ALA A 241 -16.14 2.12 18.77
N ASP A 242 -16.74 2.42 17.61
CA ASP A 242 -17.96 1.73 17.18
C ASP A 242 -17.69 0.25 16.86
N ILE A 243 -16.47 -0.10 16.41
CA ILE A 243 -16.05 -1.49 16.22
C ILE A 243 -16.26 -2.30 17.51
N PHE A 244 -15.89 -1.73 18.66
CA PHE A 244 -15.98 -2.41 19.94
C PHE A 244 -17.42 -2.48 20.49
N ARG A 245 -18.35 -1.72 19.90
CA ARG A 245 -19.79 -1.76 20.20
C ARG A 245 -20.57 -2.74 19.32
N LEU A 246 -19.94 -3.33 18.29
CA LEU A 246 -20.58 -4.32 17.42
C LEU A 246 -21.18 -5.51 18.17
N ARG A 247 -20.67 -5.84 19.36
CA ARG A 247 -21.22 -6.89 20.23
C ARG A 247 -22.67 -6.60 20.65
N GLU A 248 -23.00 -5.33 20.88
CA GLU A 248 -24.35 -4.87 21.22
C GLU A 248 -25.29 -4.95 20.01
N ARG A 249 -24.73 -5.04 18.79
CA ARG A 249 -25.45 -5.08 17.51
C ARG A 249 -25.49 -6.47 16.88
N ARG A 250 -25.27 -7.52 17.68
CA ARG A 250 -25.19 -8.91 17.19
C ARG A 250 -26.37 -9.33 16.32
N GLN A 251 -27.60 -8.96 16.70
CA GLN A 251 -28.79 -9.34 15.92
C GLN A 251 -28.83 -8.66 14.55
N GLN A 252 -28.42 -7.38 14.47
CA GLN A 252 -28.30 -6.67 13.20
C GLN A 252 -27.21 -7.29 12.32
N LEU A 253 -26.07 -7.69 12.91
CA LEU A 253 -25.01 -8.40 12.18
C LEU A 253 -25.48 -9.72 11.59
N LEU A 254 -26.32 -10.48 12.32
CA LEU A 254 -26.87 -11.75 11.83
C LEU A 254 -27.91 -11.56 10.72
N ALA A 255 -28.57 -10.40 10.67
CA ALA A 255 -29.51 -10.07 9.61
C ALA A 255 -28.82 -9.71 8.29
N LEU A 256 -27.51 -9.44 8.30
CA LEU A 256 -26.74 -9.12 7.10
C LEU A 256 -26.54 -10.35 6.21
N GLU A 257 -26.60 -10.12 4.90
CA GLU A 257 -26.30 -11.17 3.94
C GLU A 257 -24.85 -11.66 4.13
N ARG A 258 -24.62 -12.98 4.05
CA ARG A 258 -23.27 -13.58 4.18
C ARG A 258 -22.63 -13.39 5.58
N MET A 259 -23.43 -13.07 6.60
CA MET A 259 -23.03 -13.02 8.01
C MET A 259 -23.68 -14.13 8.83
N GLY A 260 -23.35 -15.38 8.49
CA GLY A 260 -23.83 -16.54 9.23
C GLY A 260 -23.31 -16.59 10.67
N GLN A 261 -24.01 -17.35 11.52
CA GLN A 261 -23.79 -17.43 12.97
C GLN A 261 -22.31 -17.55 13.37
N LYS A 262 -21.63 -18.57 12.83
CA LYS A 262 -20.20 -18.81 13.11
C LYS A 262 -19.29 -17.63 12.73
N LYS A 263 -19.59 -16.94 11.62
CA LYS A 263 -18.79 -15.79 11.18
C LYS A 263 -18.97 -14.60 12.12
N VAL A 264 -20.20 -14.36 12.57
CA VAL A 264 -20.50 -13.30 13.55
C VAL A 264 -19.82 -13.60 14.89
N ASP A 265 -19.92 -14.83 15.40
CA ASP A 265 -19.28 -15.20 16.67
C ASP A 265 -17.76 -15.03 16.58
N ASN A 266 -17.12 -15.53 15.52
CA ASN A 266 -15.68 -15.36 15.30
C ASN A 266 -15.26 -13.88 15.25
N LEU A 267 -16.04 -13.04 14.57
CA LEU A 267 -15.79 -11.59 14.48
C LEU A 267 -15.87 -10.94 15.86
N LEU A 268 -16.92 -11.22 16.62
CA LEU A 268 -17.13 -10.64 17.95
C LEU A 268 -16.05 -11.10 18.94
N GLU A 269 -15.62 -12.35 18.87
CA GLU A 269 -14.48 -12.85 19.65
C GLU A 269 -13.16 -12.17 19.24
N ALA A 270 -12.92 -11.96 17.95
CA ALA A 270 -11.74 -11.24 17.48
C ALA A 270 -11.70 -9.79 17.99
N ILE A 271 -12.85 -9.12 17.99
CA ILE A 271 -13.01 -7.77 18.57
C ILE A 271 -12.72 -7.78 20.08
N GLU A 272 -13.21 -8.78 20.81
CA GLU A 272 -12.94 -8.91 22.25
C GLU A 272 -11.44 -9.09 22.52
N ARG A 273 -10.78 -10.00 21.79
CA ARG A 273 -9.32 -10.21 21.88
C ARG A 273 -8.53 -8.94 21.54
N ALA A 274 -9.02 -8.14 20.60
CA ALA A 274 -8.35 -6.94 20.15
C ALA A 274 -8.21 -5.87 21.25
N LYS A 275 -9.08 -5.87 22.27
CA LYS A 275 -8.97 -4.93 23.40
C LYS A 275 -7.66 -5.06 24.17
N GLY A 276 -7.04 -6.25 24.16
CA GLY A 276 -5.78 -6.55 24.87
C GLY A 276 -4.50 -6.31 24.07
N ARG A 277 -4.55 -5.68 22.89
CA ARG A 277 -3.38 -5.58 21.98
C ARG A 277 -2.31 -4.55 22.42
N GLY A 278 -2.64 -3.70 23.38
CA GLY A 278 -1.72 -2.73 23.98
C GLY A 278 -1.48 -1.47 23.13
N LEU A 279 -0.84 -0.48 23.76
CA LEU A 279 -0.68 0.88 23.23
C LEU A 279 0.00 0.93 21.85
N ALA A 280 1.04 0.10 21.63
CA ALA A 280 1.76 0.06 20.35
C ALA A 280 0.85 -0.28 19.16
N ARG A 281 -0.10 -1.20 19.34
CA ARG A 281 -1.02 -1.62 18.28
C ARG A 281 -2.11 -0.58 18.05
N VAL A 282 -2.62 0.02 19.12
CA VAL A 282 -3.58 1.13 19.05
C VAL A 282 -2.99 2.30 18.26
N LEU A 283 -1.81 2.80 18.67
CA LEU A 283 -1.15 3.92 17.98
C LEU A 283 -0.85 3.63 16.51
N ALA A 284 -0.42 2.40 16.20
CA ALA A 284 -0.23 1.98 14.80
C ALA A 284 -1.55 1.94 14.01
N GLY A 285 -2.67 1.65 14.68
CA GLY A 285 -4.01 1.56 14.12
C GLY A 285 -4.71 2.89 13.91
N LEU A 286 -4.40 3.92 14.69
CA LEU A 286 -5.05 5.24 14.57
C LEU A 286 -4.76 5.92 13.21
N GLY A 287 -3.69 5.51 12.52
CA GLY A 287 -3.36 6.04 11.20
C GLY A 287 -2.81 7.47 11.24
N ILE A 288 -2.23 7.88 12.38
CA ILE A 288 -1.58 9.19 12.56
C ILE A 288 -0.42 9.31 11.56
N ARG A 289 -0.32 10.47 10.88
CA ARG A 289 0.69 10.71 9.85
C ARG A 289 2.10 10.48 10.41
N HIS A 290 2.95 9.79 9.64
CA HIS A 290 4.29 9.37 10.03
C HIS A 290 4.41 8.41 11.23
N ILE A 291 3.31 8.03 11.89
CA ILE A 291 3.34 7.11 13.03
C ILE A 291 2.96 5.70 12.57
N GLY A 292 3.95 4.98 12.04
CA GLY A 292 3.83 3.57 11.69
C GLY A 292 4.10 2.62 12.87
N ALA A 293 3.99 1.31 12.63
CA ALA A 293 4.18 0.27 13.64
C ALA A 293 5.56 0.29 14.33
N ALA A 294 6.62 0.78 13.68
CA ALA A 294 7.93 0.94 14.31
C ALA A 294 7.92 2.08 15.33
N ASN A 295 7.42 3.25 14.93
CA ASN A 295 7.32 4.44 15.79
C ASN A 295 6.37 4.20 16.97
N ALA A 296 5.23 3.54 16.72
CA ALA A 296 4.30 3.17 17.77
C ALA A 296 4.92 2.24 18.84
N ARG A 297 5.82 1.34 18.43
CA ARG A 297 6.58 0.49 19.37
C ARG A 297 7.63 1.27 20.17
N LEU A 298 8.18 2.36 19.64
CA LEU A 298 9.09 3.23 20.39
C LEU A 298 8.31 4.00 21.46
N LEU A 299 7.18 4.61 21.08
CA LEU A 299 6.30 5.33 22.00
C LEU A 299 5.82 4.43 23.15
N ALA A 300 5.32 3.24 22.85
CA ALA A 300 4.82 2.31 23.86
C ALA A 300 5.92 1.67 24.75
N ARG A 301 7.20 1.82 24.40
CA ARG A 301 8.31 1.47 25.29
C ARG A 301 8.67 2.61 26.24
N ARG A 302 8.48 3.85 25.80
CA ARG A 302 8.81 5.05 26.56
C ARG A 302 7.70 5.47 27.51
N PHE A 303 6.44 5.30 27.12
CA PHE A 303 5.26 5.70 27.88
C PHE A 303 4.42 4.46 28.23
N ARG A 304 3.92 4.42 29.46
CA ARG A 304 3.16 3.30 30.01
C ARG A 304 1.78 3.15 29.35
N ASP A 305 1.11 4.27 29.17
CA ASP A 305 -0.27 4.34 28.68
C ASP A 305 -0.49 5.64 27.88
N ILE A 306 -1.73 5.81 27.40
CA ILE A 306 -2.10 6.96 26.58
C ILE A 306 -2.14 8.26 27.41
N ASP A 307 -2.43 8.18 28.70
CA ASP A 307 -2.54 9.36 29.56
C ASP A 307 -1.15 9.96 29.83
N GLU A 308 -0.13 9.11 30.04
CA GLU A 308 1.26 9.54 30.13
C GLU A 308 1.74 10.16 28.80
N LEU A 309 1.43 9.51 27.66
CA LEU A 309 1.80 10.03 26.34
C LEU A 309 1.13 11.37 26.03
N LYS A 310 -0.14 11.56 26.40
CA LYS A 310 -0.86 12.84 26.19
C LYS A 310 -0.28 13.99 27.02
N LYS A 311 0.37 13.71 28.16
CA LYS A 311 1.01 14.72 29.02
C LYS A 311 2.45 15.05 28.61
N ALA A 312 3.07 14.21 27.78
CA ALA A 312 4.46 14.35 27.39
C ALA A 312 4.68 15.61 26.55
N SER A 313 5.77 16.35 26.83
CA SER A 313 6.12 17.53 26.05
C SER A 313 6.60 17.14 24.65
N LEU A 314 6.58 18.11 23.73
CA LEU A 314 7.12 17.93 22.38
C LEU A 314 8.59 17.50 22.41
N GLU A 315 9.39 18.09 23.31
CA GLU A 315 10.81 17.81 23.50
C GLU A 315 11.02 16.37 24.01
N GLU A 316 10.19 15.91 24.96
CA GLU A 316 10.27 14.54 25.47
C GLU A 316 9.96 13.50 24.40
N ILE A 317 8.96 13.75 23.55
CA ILE A 317 8.62 12.88 22.42
C ILE A 317 9.74 12.91 21.37
N ALA A 318 10.30 14.09 21.08
CA ALA A 318 11.38 14.25 20.09
C ALA A 318 12.70 13.59 20.53
N ALA A 319 12.96 13.51 21.84
CA ALA A 319 14.14 12.89 22.42
C ALA A 319 14.17 11.35 22.28
N ILE A 320 13.07 10.72 21.87
CA ILE A 320 13.03 9.28 21.60
C ILE A 320 13.93 8.96 20.39
N GLU A 321 14.91 8.09 20.59
CA GLU A 321 15.84 7.67 19.55
C GLU A 321 15.09 7.14 18.32
N GLY A 322 15.34 7.76 17.15
CA GLY A 322 14.72 7.41 15.88
C GLY A 322 13.36 8.05 15.59
N PHE A 323 12.83 8.91 16.47
CA PHE A 323 11.55 9.60 16.28
C PHE A 323 11.70 10.96 15.57
N GLY A 324 12.53 11.84 16.13
CA GLY A 324 12.84 13.17 15.59
C GLY A 324 11.73 14.22 15.74
N PRO A 325 12.05 15.51 15.52
CA PRO A 325 11.17 16.64 15.86
C PRO A 325 9.92 16.74 14.98
N VAL A 326 10.01 16.37 13.70
CA VAL A 326 8.87 16.44 12.76
C VAL A 326 7.75 15.48 13.17
N ARG A 327 8.11 14.22 13.50
CA ARG A 327 7.13 13.22 13.93
C ARG A 327 6.56 13.55 15.31
N ALA A 328 7.41 14.09 16.20
CA ALA A 328 7.00 14.52 17.53
C ALA A 328 5.90 15.58 17.44
N ARG A 329 6.09 16.59 16.59
CA ARG A 329 5.11 17.65 16.37
C ARG A 329 3.80 17.10 15.83
N VAL A 330 3.86 16.29 14.79
CA VAL A 330 2.67 15.67 14.18
C VAL A 330 1.88 14.82 15.18
N LEU A 331 2.56 14.04 16.02
CA LEU A 331 1.90 13.25 17.06
C LEU A 331 1.29 14.16 18.14
N HIS A 332 2.07 15.12 18.64
CA HIS A 332 1.64 16.03 19.69
C HIS A 332 0.41 16.83 19.26
N ASP A 333 0.43 17.42 18.07
CA ASP A 333 -0.68 18.20 17.52
C ASP A 333 -1.92 17.32 17.34
N TYR A 334 -1.75 16.08 16.87
CA TYR A 334 -2.86 15.13 16.74
C TYR A 334 -3.52 14.86 18.10
N LEU A 335 -2.73 14.51 19.13
CA LEU A 335 -3.23 14.15 20.47
C LEU A 335 -3.97 15.29 21.20
N HIS A 336 -3.77 16.53 20.76
CA HIS A 336 -4.36 17.75 21.31
C HIS A 336 -5.37 18.41 20.36
N SER A 337 -5.76 17.73 19.27
CA SER A 337 -6.78 18.21 18.33
C SER A 337 -8.13 17.51 18.55
N ASP A 338 -9.21 18.10 18.06
CA ASP A 338 -10.55 17.46 18.09
C ASP A 338 -10.60 16.15 17.29
N ALA A 339 -9.64 15.92 16.39
CA ALA A 339 -9.51 14.68 15.64
C ALA A 339 -8.80 13.55 16.44
N GLY A 340 -8.27 13.84 17.63
CA GLY A 340 -7.37 12.99 18.43
C GLY A 340 -7.91 12.48 19.77
#